data_AF-A0A5C7QNM1-F1
#
_entry.id   AF-A0A5C7QNM1-F1
#
_cell.length_a   1.000
_cell.length_b   1.000
_cell.length_c   1.000
_cell.angle_alpha   90.00
_cell.angle_beta   90.00
_cell.angle_gamma   90.00
#
_symmetry.space_group_name_H-M   'P 1'
#
loop_
_entity.id
_entity.type
_entity.pdbx_description
1 polymer ?
#
loop_
_entity_poly.entity_id
_entity_poly.type
_entity_poly.pdbx_seq_one_letter_code
_entity_poly.pdbx_strand_id
1 'polypeptide(L)'
;MRYWLAQRQPNYSLPQAFYNDLSLFKLDMQNIFYRHWLFVAHDCEVPNAGDYLTHTVGDYNVIIVRDRDGVIRAFHNSCRHRGSRICQHEQGNSPTLVCPYHQWTYDLNGKLLFAKEMGGNFNPSDHGLLTVHCESLAGSIFICLAEDAPDFVRFRQVVEPYLLPHRLREAKVAYSSSIIEEGNWKLVMENNRECYHCLGSHPELCRTYSDDPRLTGVTGEVSAFLTKHWTKCDQLGLPSTFHLSALGDYRVARMPLIGAGESFTMSGKVACQKNMPVVDERSLGSLLLFHYPNTWNHFLADHAVTFNVTPLDATRTQVTTKWLVHKDAIEGVDYDLKTLTEVWLATNDQDRWLVEQNQLGINSPAYRPGPYSLVHEDGVIQFIDWYCKATAQALEMAEVASAKSEAIIQFQNPSTCQETVSNKPALLASMPNNFKLSQTRTSPQVATTEFLYLDQRLPWDAQNELLEVMNIILETPDVKTFCFRTASNNWFSYAPGQFIT
;
A
#
# COMPACT_ATOMS: atom_id res chain seq x y z
N MET A 1 9.16 -15.40 0.78
CA MET A 1 9.65 -14.02 0.52
C MET A 1 11.15 -13.86 0.76
N ARG A 2 11.71 -14.14 1.96
CA ARG A 2 13.17 -14.01 2.23
C ARG A 2 14.06 -14.73 1.22
N TYR A 3 13.73 -15.98 0.87
CA TYR A 3 14.43 -16.72 -0.19
C TYR A 3 14.53 -15.91 -1.48
N TRP A 4 13.42 -15.39 -2.00
CA TRP A 4 13.39 -14.62 -3.24
C TRP A 4 14.10 -13.27 -3.14
N LEU A 5 14.02 -12.58 -2.00
CA LEU A 5 14.81 -11.37 -1.76
C LEU A 5 16.32 -11.66 -1.83
N ALA A 6 16.77 -12.79 -1.28
CA ALA A 6 18.18 -13.21 -1.34
C ALA A 6 18.64 -13.61 -2.75
N GLN A 7 17.72 -13.98 -3.65
CA GLN A 7 18.02 -14.27 -5.06
C GLN A 7 18.05 -13.02 -5.96
N ARG A 8 17.64 -11.86 -5.44
CA ARG A 8 17.63 -10.62 -6.23
C ARG A 8 19.05 -10.26 -6.66
N GLN A 9 19.21 -9.97 -7.95
CA GLN A 9 20.41 -9.35 -8.48
C GLN A 9 20.24 -7.82 -8.45
N PRO A 10 21.23 -7.05 -7.97
CA PRO A 10 21.17 -5.59 -8.00
C PRO A 10 21.02 -5.07 -9.43
N ASN A 11 20.14 -4.08 -9.65
CA ASN A 11 19.82 -3.48 -10.96
C ASN A 11 19.19 -4.45 -11.98
N TYR A 12 18.55 -5.52 -11.51
CA TYR A 12 17.72 -6.40 -12.33
C TYR A 12 16.28 -6.36 -11.83
N SER A 13 15.34 -6.74 -12.71
CA SER A 13 13.95 -6.99 -12.34
C SER A 13 13.80 -8.09 -11.29
N LEU A 14 12.63 -8.17 -10.65
CA LEU A 14 12.42 -9.12 -9.56
C LEU A 14 12.26 -10.56 -10.09
N PRO A 15 12.60 -11.58 -9.28
CA PRO A 15 12.20 -12.95 -9.56
C PRO A 15 10.69 -13.07 -9.84
N GLN A 16 10.32 -13.94 -10.80
CA GLN A 16 8.95 -14.13 -11.31
C GLN A 16 7.88 -14.14 -10.21
N ALA A 17 8.13 -14.89 -9.13
CA ALA A 17 7.19 -15.09 -8.05
C ALA A 17 6.69 -13.77 -7.44
N PHE A 18 7.53 -12.72 -7.38
CA PHE A 18 7.10 -11.41 -6.86
C PHE A 18 5.93 -10.80 -7.65
N TYR A 19 5.75 -11.18 -8.92
CA TYR A 19 4.76 -10.61 -9.81
C TYR A 19 3.51 -11.47 -10.00
N ASN A 20 3.50 -12.73 -9.58
CA ASN A 20 2.35 -13.61 -9.83
C ASN A 20 2.06 -14.65 -8.75
N ASP A 21 2.89 -14.78 -7.72
CA ASP A 21 2.62 -15.71 -6.62
C ASP A 21 1.64 -15.09 -5.60
N LEU A 22 0.52 -15.79 -5.37
CA LEU A 22 -0.52 -15.34 -4.46
C LEU A 22 -0.04 -15.22 -3.00
N SER A 23 0.89 -16.07 -2.58
CA SER A 23 1.40 -16.03 -1.21
C SER A 23 2.32 -14.83 -1.00
N LEU A 24 3.15 -14.49 -1.99
CA LEU A 24 3.95 -13.27 -1.97
C LEU A 24 3.08 -12.02 -2.07
N PHE A 25 1.99 -12.03 -2.84
CA PHE A 25 1.03 -10.94 -2.85
C PHE A 25 0.43 -10.67 -1.46
N LYS A 26 -0.01 -11.71 -0.75
CA LYS A 26 -0.52 -11.55 0.63
C LYS A 26 0.54 -10.95 1.56
N LEU A 27 1.80 -11.34 1.39
CA LEU A 27 2.91 -10.78 2.13
C LEU A 27 3.20 -9.33 1.72
N ASP A 28 3.02 -8.93 0.45
CA ASP A 28 3.09 -7.51 0.05
C ASP A 28 2.01 -6.70 0.78
N MET A 29 0.78 -7.22 0.85
CA MET A 29 -0.30 -6.55 1.57
C MET A 29 0.06 -6.36 3.05
N GLN A 30 0.53 -7.42 3.72
CA GLN A 30 0.92 -7.39 5.13
C GLN A 30 2.15 -6.53 5.41
N ASN A 31 3.18 -6.59 4.57
CA ASN A 31 4.47 -5.95 4.84
C ASN A 31 4.56 -4.52 4.30
N ILE A 32 3.76 -4.19 3.28
CA ILE A 32 3.78 -2.89 2.59
C ILE A 32 2.46 -2.14 2.84
N PHE A 33 1.35 -2.56 2.21
CA PHE A 33 0.13 -1.76 2.19
C PHE A 33 -0.50 -1.58 3.58
N TYR A 34 -0.42 -2.59 4.45
CA TYR A 34 -0.97 -2.49 5.81
C TYR A 34 -0.03 -1.77 6.79
N ARG A 35 1.14 -1.29 6.35
CA ARG A 35 2.16 -0.70 7.23
C ARG A 35 2.64 0.70 6.84
N HIS A 36 2.36 1.14 5.62
CA HIS A 36 2.79 2.45 5.12
C HIS A 36 1.60 3.42 5.07
N TRP A 37 1.91 4.71 4.98
CA TRP A 37 0.90 5.73 4.68
C TRP A 37 0.40 5.58 3.25
N LEU A 38 -0.92 5.56 3.08
CA LEU A 38 -1.61 5.39 1.81
C LEU A 38 -2.42 6.64 1.49
N PHE A 39 -2.18 7.26 0.34
CA PHE A 39 -3.07 8.29 -0.18
C PHE A 39 -4.41 7.67 -0.58
N VAL A 40 -5.56 8.24 -0.19
CA VAL A 40 -6.88 7.62 -0.44
C VAL A 40 -7.90 8.55 -1.07
N ALA A 41 -7.84 9.85 -0.81
CA ALA A 41 -8.83 10.81 -1.27
C ALA A 41 -8.33 12.25 -1.09
N HIS A 42 -9.11 13.21 -1.56
CA HIS A 42 -8.94 14.62 -1.28
C HIS A 42 -9.97 15.14 -0.27
N ASP A 43 -9.53 16.15 0.48
CA ASP A 43 -10.32 16.87 1.48
C ASP A 43 -11.62 17.43 0.88
N CYS A 44 -11.58 17.90 -0.37
CA CYS A 44 -12.73 18.43 -1.11
C CYS A 44 -13.80 17.39 -1.47
N GLU A 45 -13.53 16.09 -1.32
CA GLU A 45 -14.50 15.02 -1.55
C GLU A 45 -15.40 14.77 -0.33
N VAL A 46 -15.02 15.27 0.85
CA VAL A 46 -15.83 15.26 2.07
C VAL A 46 -15.98 16.68 2.63
N PRO A 47 -16.54 17.66 1.90
CA PRO A 47 -16.45 19.07 2.27
C PRO A 47 -17.25 19.44 3.53
N ASN A 48 -18.31 18.71 3.87
CA ASN A 48 -19.21 19.02 4.98
C ASN A 48 -19.13 17.99 6.10
N ALA A 49 -19.52 18.38 7.31
CA ALA A 49 -19.67 17.45 8.42
C ALA A 49 -20.67 16.33 8.08
N GLY A 50 -20.29 15.09 8.37
CA GLY A 50 -21.06 13.90 8.03
C GLY A 50 -20.82 13.36 6.62
N ASP A 51 -20.15 14.11 5.74
CA ASP A 51 -19.70 13.56 4.46
C ASP A 51 -18.67 12.47 4.74
N TYR A 52 -18.86 11.32 4.11
CA TYR A 52 -17.96 10.19 4.22
C TYR A 52 -17.67 9.57 2.86
N LEU A 53 -16.52 8.90 2.79
CA LEU A 53 -16.12 7.97 1.74
C LEU A 53 -15.84 6.59 2.37
N THR A 54 -15.97 5.53 1.59
CA THR A 54 -15.41 4.22 1.94
C THR A 54 -14.31 3.83 0.97
N HIS A 55 -13.20 3.31 1.49
CA HIS A 55 -12.06 2.88 0.68
C HIS A 55 -11.65 1.45 1.07
N THR A 56 -11.33 0.61 0.09
CA THR A 56 -10.90 -0.77 0.29
C THR A 56 -9.40 -0.88 0.07
N VAL A 57 -8.68 -1.49 1.00
CA VAL A 57 -7.25 -1.79 0.89
C VAL A 57 -7.05 -3.26 1.24
N GLY A 58 -6.87 -4.10 0.22
CA GLY A 58 -6.89 -5.55 0.39
C GLY A 58 -8.17 -6.01 1.08
N ASP A 59 -8.02 -6.66 2.23
CA ASP A 59 -9.13 -7.20 3.02
C ASP A 59 -9.79 -6.16 3.94
N TYR A 60 -9.18 -4.98 4.11
CA TYR A 60 -9.74 -3.90 4.92
C TYR A 60 -10.70 -3.03 4.12
N ASN A 61 -11.78 -2.61 4.77
CA ASN A 61 -12.62 -1.51 4.31
C ASN A 61 -12.65 -0.42 5.38
N VAL A 62 -12.43 0.83 4.97
CA VAL A 62 -12.23 1.99 5.85
C VAL A 62 -13.27 3.04 5.53
N ILE A 63 -13.89 3.61 6.56
CA ILE A 63 -14.73 4.82 6.48
C ILE A 63 -13.80 6.01 6.70
N ILE A 64 -13.83 6.99 5.80
CA ILE A 64 -13.16 8.29 5.95
C ILE A 64 -14.27 9.33 6.08
N VAL A 65 -14.35 10.05 7.19
CA VAL A 65 -15.50 10.93 7.49
C VAL A 65 -15.04 12.25 8.06
N ARG A 66 -15.68 13.36 7.66
CA ARG A 66 -15.51 14.64 8.35
C ARG A 66 -16.46 14.71 9.54
N ASP A 67 -15.91 14.91 10.72
CA ASP A 67 -16.71 15.11 11.93
C ASP A 67 -17.31 16.53 12.04
N ARG A 68 -18.03 16.78 13.12
CA ARG A 68 -18.70 18.07 13.37
C ARG A 68 -17.72 19.20 13.73
N ASP A 69 -16.51 18.86 14.17
CA ASP A 69 -15.44 19.81 14.47
C ASP A 69 -14.62 20.13 13.20
N GLY A 70 -14.98 19.52 12.06
CA GLY A 70 -14.32 19.70 10.77
C GLY A 70 -13.09 18.79 10.56
N VAL A 71 -12.78 17.92 11.53
CA VAL A 71 -11.65 16.99 11.48
C VAL A 71 -12.00 15.77 10.64
N ILE A 72 -11.12 15.38 9.73
CA ILE A 72 -11.26 14.15 8.95
C ILE A 72 -10.69 12.99 9.77
N ARG A 73 -11.48 11.93 9.92
CA ARG A 73 -11.14 10.73 10.69
C ARG A 73 -11.32 9.48 9.84
N ALA A 74 -10.61 8.41 10.19
CA ALA A 74 -10.76 7.12 9.55
C ALA A 74 -11.08 6.02 10.57
N PHE A 75 -11.96 5.08 10.19
CA PHE A 75 -12.37 3.95 11.01
C PHE A 75 -12.47 2.68 10.17
N HIS A 76 -12.24 1.52 10.78
CA HIS A 76 -12.61 0.26 10.14
C HIS A 76 -14.14 0.21 9.93
N ASN A 77 -14.57 -0.09 8.71
CA ASN A 77 -15.99 -0.21 8.35
C ASN A 77 -16.56 -1.56 8.79
N SER A 78 -16.47 -1.84 10.09
CA SER A 78 -16.89 -3.09 10.71
C SER A 78 -17.53 -2.79 12.07
N CYS A 79 -18.83 -3.01 12.15
CA CYS A 79 -19.59 -2.79 13.38
C CYS A 79 -19.08 -3.68 14.51
N ARG A 80 -18.87 -3.08 15.69
CA ARG A 80 -18.35 -3.75 16.89
C ARG A 80 -19.29 -4.78 17.52
N HIS A 81 -20.52 -4.93 17.00
CA HIS A 81 -21.44 -5.98 17.43
C HIS A 81 -21.14 -7.33 16.75
N ARG A 82 -21.34 -7.40 15.43
CA ARG A 82 -21.24 -8.66 14.64
C ARG A 82 -20.52 -8.46 13.29
N GLY A 83 -19.71 -7.41 13.16
CA GLY A 83 -18.83 -7.20 12.00
C GLY A 83 -19.49 -6.71 10.70
N SER A 84 -20.77 -6.34 10.73
CA SER A 84 -21.45 -5.80 9.53
C SER A 84 -20.83 -4.48 9.09
N ARG A 85 -20.70 -4.28 7.76
CA ARG A 85 -20.34 -2.98 7.18
C ARG A 85 -21.38 -1.93 7.61
N ILE A 86 -20.90 -0.80 8.08
CA ILE A 86 -21.73 0.31 8.57
C ILE A 86 -22.14 1.19 7.39
N CYS A 87 -21.17 1.72 6.65
CA CYS A 87 -21.41 2.46 5.41
C CYS A 87 -21.40 1.47 4.24
N GLN A 88 -22.51 1.36 3.52
CA GLN A 88 -22.64 0.41 2.40
C GLN A 88 -22.30 1.03 1.03
N HIS A 89 -22.36 2.36 0.94
CA HIS A 89 -22.07 3.11 -0.28
C HIS A 89 -20.66 3.69 -0.24
N GLU A 90 -20.05 3.87 -1.41
CA GLU A 90 -18.71 4.44 -1.56
C GLU A 90 -18.59 5.86 -1.05
N GLN A 91 -19.69 6.62 -1.08
CA GLN A 91 -19.78 7.96 -0.55
C GLN A 91 -21.19 8.23 -0.01
N GLY A 92 -21.31 9.19 0.90
CA GLY A 92 -22.60 9.64 1.40
C GLY A 92 -22.45 10.75 2.43
N ASN A 93 -23.59 11.19 2.97
CA ASN A 93 -23.66 12.12 4.09
C ASN A 93 -24.57 11.54 5.17
N SER A 94 -24.12 11.55 6.41
CA SER A 94 -24.96 11.18 7.54
C SER A 94 -24.54 11.90 8.83
N PRO A 95 -25.48 12.35 9.68
CA PRO A 95 -25.15 13.01 10.95
C PRO A 95 -24.55 12.07 12.01
N THR A 96 -24.67 10.75 11.80
CA THR A 96 -24.15 9.66 12.63
C THR A 96 -23.93 8.41 11.77
N LEU A 97 -23.05 7.50 12.17
CA LEU A 97 -22.80 6.24 11.46
C LEU A 97 -23.71 5.15 12.05
N VAL A 98 -24.73 4.69 11.31
CA VAL A 98 -25.73 3.73 11.82
C VAL A 98 -25.52 2.37 11.16
N CYS A 99 -25.23 1.34 11.96
CA CYS A 99 -25.09 -0.01 11.44
C CYS A 99 -26.44 -0.52 10.90
N PRO A 100 -26.54 -0.96 9.64
CA PRO A 100 -27.80 -1.39 9.03
C PRO A 100 -28.36 -2.67 9.67
N TYR A 101 -27.52 -3.46 10.34
CA TYR A 101 -27.92 -4.75 10.86
C TYR A 101 -28.82 -4.64 12.11
N HIS A 102 -28.36 -3.94 13.14
CA HIS A 102 -29.08 -3.82 14.43
C HIS A 102 -29.06 -2.39 14.99
N GLN A 103 -28.79 -1.40 14.13
CA GLN A 103 -28.92 0.02 14.43
C GLN A 103 -28.04 0.51 15.60
N TRP A 104 -26.93 -0.19 15.87
CA TRP A 104 -25.85 0.39 16.68
C TRP A 104 -25.40 1.67 16.00
N THR A 105 -25.49 2.78 16.74
CA THR A 105 -25.29 4.12 16.20
C THR A 105 -24.04 4.70 16.81
N TYR A 106 -23.11 5.10 15.95
CA TYR A 106 -21.84 5.70 16.31
C TYR A 106 -21.86 7.19 15.94
N ASP A 107 -21.19 7.99 16.74
CA ASP A 107 -20.87 9.38 16.41
C ASP A 107 -19.85 9.43 15.25
N LEU A 108 -19.67 10.60 14.65
CA LEU A 108 -18.67 10.82 13.59
C LEU A 108 -17.23 10.74 14.10
N ASN A 109 -17.03 10.80 15.42
CA ASN A 109 -15.75 10.49 16.08
C ASN A 109 -15.58 8.99 16.44
N GLY A 110 -16.52 8.13 16.05
CA GLY A 110 -16.46 6.68 16.24
C GLY A 110 -16.99 6.18 17.59
N LYS A 111 -17.35 7.07 18.53
CA LYS A 111 -17.93 6.66 19.81
C LYS A 111 -19.29 5.99 19.62
N LEU A 112 -19.53 4.85 20.27
CA LEU A 112 -20.85 4.23 20.30
C LEU A 112 -21.82 5.07 21.15
N LEU A 113 -22.86 5.60 20.51
CA LEU A 113 -23.88 6.44 21.14
C LEU A 113 -25.08 5.63 21.61
N PHE A 114 -25.48 4.61 20.84
CA PHE A 114 -26.68 3.84 21.11
C PHE A 114 -26.52 2.39 20.66
N ALA A 115 -26.93 1.48 21.54
CA ALA A 115 -27.06 0.05 21.28
C ALA A 115 -28.29 -0.48 22.02
N LYS A 116 -29.23 -1.08 21.30
CA LYS A 116 -30.51 -1.54 21.85
C LYS A 116 -30.35 -2.86 22.64
N GLU A 117 -30.93 -2.93 23.84
CA GLU A 117 -31.15 -4.16 24.62
C GLU A 117 -29.90 -5.03 24.91
N MET A 118 -28.75 -4.40 25.17
CA MET A 118 -27.48 -5.12 25.43
C MET A 118 -27.32 -5.70 26.85
N GLY A 119 -28.26 -5.45 27.75
CA GLY A 119 -28.18 -5.89 29.15
C GLY A 119 -27.35 -4.99 30.06
N GLY A 120 -27.46 -5.20 31.38
CA GLY A 120 -26.94 -4.28 32.40
C GLY A 120 -25.42 -4.19 32.54
N ASN A 121 -24.68 -5.20 32.05
CA ASN A 121 -23.21 -5.23 32.11
C ASN A 121 -22.54 -4.70 30.83
N PHE A 122 -23.32 -4.23 29.86
CA PHE A 122 -22.77 -3.69 28.61
C PHE A 122 -22.26 -2.27 28.82
N ASN A 123 -20.98 -2.06 28.51
CA ASN A 123 -20.36 -0.75 28.52
C ASN A 123 -20.12 -0.24 27.09
N PRO A 124 -20.86 0.79 26.64
CA PRO A 124 -20.69 1.35 25.29
C PRO A 124 -19.30 1.91 25.02
N SER A 125 -18.55 2.36 26.04
CA SER A 125 -17.23 2.95 25.83
C SER A 125 -16.21 1.96 25.25
N ASP A 126 -16.40 0.67 25.50
CA ASP A 126 -15.46 -0.40 25.09
C ASP A 126 -15.71 -0.84 23.64
N HIS A 127 -16.77 -0.29 23.03
CA HIS A 127 -17.32 -0.73 21.75
C HIS A 127 -17.40 0.40 20.72
N GLY A 128 -16.57 1.45 20.85
CA GLY A 128 -16.36 2.43 19.78
C GLY A 128 -15.72 1.82 18.52
N LEU A 129 -15.87 2.47 17.38
CA LEU A 129 -15.24 2.01 16.14
C LEU A 129 -13.72 1.95 16.30
N LEU A 130 -13.11 0.89 15.75
CA LEU A 130 -11.66 0.78 15.70
C LEU A 130 -11.13 1.85 14.74
N THR A 131 -10.19 2.65 15.22
CA THR A 131 -9.60 3.77 14.49
C THR A 131 -8.59 3.29 13.46
N VAL A 132 -8.50 4.02 12.36
CA VAL A 132 -7.40 3.94 11.40
C VAL A 132 -6.67 5.27 11.46
N HIS A 133 -5.33 5.27 11.46
CA HIS A 133 -4.56 6.51 11.48
C HIS A 133 -4.89 7.33 10.23
N CYS A 134 -5.07 8.64 10.39
CA CYS A 134 -5.56 9.51 9.33
C CYS A 134 -4.90 10.89 9.40
N GLU A 135 -4.38 11.37 8.29
CA GLU A 135 -3.70 12.66 8.16
C GLU A 135 -4.25 13.42 6.94
N SER A 136 -4.56 14.70 7.11
CA SER A 136 -4.83 15.62 6.00
C SER A 136 -3.62 16.51 5.76
N LEU A 137 -3.01 16.40 4.59
CA LEU A 137 -1.83 17.14 4.16
C LEU A 137 -2.19 18.04 2.99
N ALA A 138 -2.29 19.36 3.23
CA ALA A 138 -2.61 20.35 2.19
C ALA A 138 -3.83 20.03 1.29
N GLY A 139 -4.80 19.23 1.78
CA GLY A 139 -5.98 18.81 1.03
C GLY A 139 -5.91 17.40 0.43
N SER A 140 -4.84 16.65 0.69
CA SER A 140 -4.71 15.22 0.38
C SER A 140 -4.85 14.39 1.66
N ILE A 141 -5.68 13.35 1.65
CA ILE A 141 -5.97 12.48 2.78
C ILE A 141 -5.12 11.22 2.68
N PHE A 142 -4.38 10.93 3.75
CA PHE A 142 -3.58 9.72 3.93
C PHE A 142 -4.10 8.90 5.11
N ILE A 143 -4.05 7.57 4.99
CA ILE A 143 -4.35 6.64 6.08
C ILE A 143 -3.21 5.66 6.33
N CYS A 144 -3.12 5.10 7.54
CA CYS A 144 -2.24 3.98 7.84
C CYS A 144 -2.98 2.92 8.67
N LEU A 145 -2.88 1.66 8.23
CA LEU A 145 -3.54 0.50 8.85
C LEU A 145 -2.71 -0.19 9.94
N ALA A 146 -1.45 0.21 10.11
CA ALA A 146 -0.62 -0.34 11.18
C ALA A 146 -1.16 0.07 12.55
N GLU A 147 -0.97 -0.80 13.54
CA GLU A 147 -1.23 -0.45 14.94
C GLU A 147 -0.37 0.76 15.35
N ASP A 148 0.93 0.69 15.09
CA ASP A 148 1.89 1.79 15.24
C ASP A 148 2.24 2.36 13.87
N ALA A 149 1.66 3.52 13.51
CA ALA A 149 1.94 4.17 12.24
C ALA A 149 3.39 4.71 12.16
N PRO A 150 4.04 4.65 10.98
CA PRO A 150 5.28 5.36 10.73
C PRO A 150 5.14 6.87 10.92
N ASP A 151 6.25 7.57 11.16
CA ASP A 151 6.26 9.03 11.28
C ASP A 151 5.76 9.71 10.00
N PHE A 152 4.70 10.52 10.12
CA PHE A 152 4.20 11.37 9.04
C PHE A 152 4.80 12.78 9.06
N VAL A 153 5.42 13.19 10.18
CA VAL A 153 5.88 14.57 10.38
C VAL A 153 6.98 14.94 9.40
N ARG A 154 7.93 14.04 9.13
CA ARG A 154 8.99 14.27 8.13
C ARG A 154 8.44 14.54 6.74
N PHE A 155 7.48 13.72 6.30
CA PHE A 155 6.82 13.89 5.01
C PHE A 155 6.07 15.21 4.96
N ARG A 156 5.28 15.53 5.99
CA ARG A 156 4.54 16.79 6.11
C ARG A 156 5.46 18.01 6.00
N GLN A 157 6.53 18.05 6.79
CA GLN A 157 7.45 19.20 6.82
C GLN A 157 8.08 19.50 5.46
N VAL A 158 8.34 18.46 4.65
CA VAL A 158 8.92 18.63 3.32
C VAL A 158 7.85 18.96 2.28
N VAL A 159 6.72 18.25 2.28
CA VAL A 159 5.78 18.26 1.15
C VAL A 159 4.66 19.29 1.30
N GLU A 160 4.24 19.63 2.53
CA GLU A 160 3.20 20.64 2.77
C GLU A 160 3.52 21.99 2.09
N PRO A 161 4.75 22.55 2.17
CA PRO A 161 5.08 23.79 1.50
C PRO A 161 4.96 23.75 -0.03
N TYR A 162 5.15 22.58 -0.65
CA TYR A 162 5.01 22.41 -2.11
C TYR A 162 3.55 22.29 -2.53
N LEU A 163 2.72 21.61 -1.74
CA LEU A 163 1.31 21.34 -2.04
C LEU A 163 0.38 22.49 -1.67
N LEU A 164 0.65 23.16 -0.55
CA LEU A 164 -0.23 24.20 -0.01
C LEU A 164 -0.59 25.31 -1.02
N PRO A 165 0.34 25.80 -1.87
CA PRO A 165 0.00 26.80 -2.89
C PRO A 165 -1.05 26.33 -3.90
N HIS A 166 -1.22 25.03 -4.13
CA HIS A 166 -2.19 24.49 -5.08
C HIS A 166 -3.62 24.44 -4.53
N ARG A 167 -3.85 24.80 -3.26
CA ARG A 167 -5.18 25.00 -2.66
C ARG A 167 -6.15 23.84 -2.90
N LEU A 168 -5.70 22.60 -2.73
CA LEU A 168 -6.52 21.40 -2.99
C LEU A 168 -7.77 21.31 -2.10
N ARG A 169 -7.78 21.98 -0.93
CA ARG A 169 -8.98 22.14 -0.08
C ARG A 169 -10.08 22.97 -0.74
N GLU A 170 -9.72 23.80 -1.72
CA GLU A 170 -10.62 24.65 -2.51
C GLU A 170 -10.82 24.11 -3.92
N ALA A 171 -10.42 22.85 -4.16
CA ALA A 171 -10.69 22.16 -5.40
C ALA A 171 -12.10 21.55 -5.43
N LYS A 172 -12.46 21.02 -6.59
CA LYS A 172 -13.48 19.99 -6.77
C LYS A 172 -12.91 18.91 -7.70
N VAL A 173 -13.39 17.69 -7.58
CA VAL A 173 -13.14 16.64 -8.57
C VAL A 173 -13.96 16.95 -9.83
N ALA A 174 -13.29 17.36 -10.91
CA ALA A 174 -13.94 17.57 -12.20
C ALA A 174 -14.22 16.25 -12.92
N TYR A 175 -13.32 15.27 -12.76
CA TYR A 175 -13.46 13.95 -13.34
C TYR A 175 -12.69 12.91 -12.52
N SER A 176 -13.19 11.68 -12.52
CA SER A 176 -12.54 10.53 -11.92
C SER A 176 -12.63 9.35 -12.89
N SER A 177 -11.53 8.63 -13.07
CA SER A 177 -11.46 7.41 -13.86
C SER A 177 -10.81 6.31 -13.04
N SER A 178 -11.41 5.12 -13.03
CA SER A 178 -10.80 3.93 -12.42
C SER A 178 -10.70 2.85 -13.48
N ILE A 179 -9.48 2.38 -13.71
CA ILE A 179 -9.19 1.24 -14.59
C ILE A 179 -8.62 0.09 -13.77
N ILE A 180 -8.89 -1.12 -14.21
CA ILE A 180 -8.16 -2.30 -13.75
C ILE A 180 -7.10 -2.58 -14.82
N GLU A 181 -5.86 -2.68 -14.37
CA GLU A 181 -4.73 -3.17 -15.14
C GLU A 181 -4.50 -4.63 -14.76
N GLU A 182 -4.50 -5.54 -15.73
CA GLU A 182 -4.19 -6.96 -15.53
C GLU A 182 -2.67 -7.19 -15.36
N GLY A 183 -2.08 -6.45 -14.42
CA GLY A 183 -0.70 -6.60 -13.96
C GLY A 183 -0.54 -6.35 -12.46
N ASN A 184 0.53 -6.92 -11.91
CA ASN A 184 0.91 -6.74 -10.51
C ASN A 184 1.18 -5.25 -10.19
N TRP A 185 0.83 -4.82 -8.98
CA TRP A 185 0.98 -3.43 -8.56
C TRP A 185 2.42 -2.91 -8.68
N LYS A 186 3.43 -3.78 -8.54
CA LYS A 186 4.83 -3.41 -8.73
C LYS A 186 5.12 -3.07 -10.19
N LEU A 187 4.53 -3.78 -11.16
CA LEU A 187 4.71 -3.46 -12.58
C LEU A 187 4.09 -2.11 -12.94
N VAL A 188 2.92 -1.78 -12.36
CA VAL A 188 2.31 -0.45 -12.50
C VAL A 188 3.26 0.63 -12.00
N MET A 189 3.83 0.42 -10.82
CA MET A 189 4.78 1.37 -10.23
C MET A 189 6.09 1.41 -11.04
N GLU A 190 6.65 0.28 -11.46
CA GLU A 190 7.85 0.22 -12.31
C GLU A 190 7.64 1.01 -13.60
N ASN A 191 6.54 0.79 -14.32
CA ASN A 191 6.16 1.54 -15.53
C ASN A 191 6.09 3.05 -15.25
N ASN A 192 5.47 3.46 -14.14
CA ASN A 192 5.39 4.88 -13.76
C ASN A 192 6.75 5.54 -13.46
N ARG A 193 7.75 4.77 -13.01
CA ARG A 193 9.03 5.32 -12.53
C ARG A 193 10.08 5.50 -13.61
N GLU A 194 9.73 5.32 -14.87
CA GLU A 194 10.57 5.62 -16.04
C GLU A 194 9.78 6.30 -17.15
N CYS A 195 10.49 6.77 -18.17
CA CYS A 195 9.88 7.30 -19.40
C CYS A 195 10.60 6.75 -20.63
N TYR A 196 11.26 5.61 -20.49
CA TYR A 196 11.96 4.91 -21.54
C TYR A 196 10.99 4.38 -22.60
N HIS A 197 9.78 3.98 -22.20
CA HIS A 197 8.71 3.59 -23.13
C HIS A 197 7.94 4.78 -23.74
N CYS A 198 8.11 5.99 -23.21
CA CYS A 198 7.24 7.13 -23.53
C CYS A 198 7.24 7.50 -25.01
N LEU A 199 8.42 7.67 -25.62
CA LEU A 199 8.52 8.10 -27.01
C LEU A 199 7.83 7.13 -27.98
N GLY A 200 7.81 5.84 -27.65
CA GLY A 200 7.17 4.78 -28.45
C GLY A 200 5.67 4.61 -28.18
N SER A 201 5.17 5.09 -27.03
CA SER A 201 3.86 4.66 -26.51
C SER A 201 2.88 5.81 -26.23
N HIS A 202 3.37 7.05 -26.00
CA HIS A 202 2.54 8.16 -25.55
C HIS A 202 2.55 9.39 -26.47
N PRO A 203 1.93 9.31 -27.66
CA PRO A 203 1.89 10.43 -28.60
C PRO A 203 1.18 11.68 -28.04
N GLU A 204 0.22 11.53 -27.14
CA GLU A 204 -0.47 12.65 -26.47
C GLU A 204 0.43 13.31 -25.40
N LEU A 205 0.98 12.51 -24.48
CA LEU A 205 1.77 13.01 -23.36
C LEU A 205 3.08 13.66 -23.82
N CYS A 206 3.79 13.04 -24.78
CA CYS A 206 5.06 13.54 -25.31
C CYS A 206 4.94 14.88 -26.07
N ARG A 207 3.74 15.47 -26.18
CA ARG A 207 3.58 16.86 -26.62
C ARG A 207 4.01 17.87 -25.56
N THR A 208 3.98 17.49 -24.29
CA THR A 208 4.12 18.40 -23.15
C THR A 208 5.02 17.86 -22.04
N TYR A 209 5.15 16.54 -21.92
CA TYR A 209 6.08 15.90 -20.99
C TYR A 209 7.38 15.50 -21.68
N SER A 210 8.51 15.68 -20.99
CA SER A 210 9.82 15.27 -21.50
C SER A 210 10.12 13.83 -21.12
N ASP A 211 10.65 13.06 -22.05
CA ASP A 211 11.23 11.73 -21.85
C ASP A 211 12.71 11.77 -21.38
N ASP A 212 13.25 12.97 -21.12
CA ASP A 212 14.62 13.15 -20.64
C ASP A 212 14.78 12.53 -19.24
N PRO A 213 15.64 11.52 -19.05
CA PRO A 213 15.83 10.84 -17.77
C PRO A 213 16.28 11.79 -16.65
N ARG A 214 16.87 12.94 -16.98
CA ARG A 214 17.25 13.96 -15.99
C ARG A 214 16.04 14.69 -15.37
N LEU A 215 14.90 14.68 -16.06
CA LEU A 215 13.65 15.30 -15.59
C LEU A 215 12.70 14.27 -14.96
N THR A 216 12.71 13.04 -15.46
CA THR A 216 11.79 11.98 -15.01
C THR A 216 12.35 11.13 -13.87
N GLY A 217 13.67 10.93 -13.86
CA GLY A 217 14.41 10.06 -12.94
C GLY A 217 14.61 10.59 -11.50
N VAL A 218 15.56 9.99 -10.80
CA VAL A 218 15.83 10.22 -9.36
C VAL A 218 17.26 10.66 -9.06
N THR A 219 18.15 10.73 -10.06
CA THR A 219 19.53 11.21 -9.90
C THR A 219 19.63 12.68 -9.45
N GLY A 220 18.58 13.48 -9.67
CA GLY A 220 18.54 14.88 -9.24
C GLY A 220 19.53 15.80 -9.97
N GLU A 221 20.02 15.40 -11.15
CA GLU A 221 20.95 16.22 -11.94
C GLU A 221 20.33 17.58 -12.29
N VAL A 222 20.97 18.65 -11.80
CA VAL A 222 20.48 20.02 -12.01
C VAL A 222 21.15 20.63 -13.23
N SER A 223 20.38 20.78 -14.32
CA SER A 223 20.81 21.53 -15.50
C SER A 223 20.58 23.04 -15.34
N ALA A 224 21.29 23.88 -16.10
CA ALA A 224 21.06 25.33 -16.11
C ALA A 224 19.62 25.70 -16.49
N PHE A 225 18.98 24.88 -17.34
CA PHE A 225 17.57 25.04 -17.70
C PHE A 225 16.65 24.79 -16.49
N LEU A 226 16.90 23.72 -15.72
CA LEU A 226 16.15 23.39 -14.52
C LEU A 226 16.34 24.44 -13.41
N THR A 227 17.58 24.92 -13.19
CA THR A 227 17.86 26.00 -12.23
C THR A 227 17.07 27.26 -12.57
N LYS A 228 16.99 27.64 -13.86
CA LYS A 228 16.23 28.81 -14.30
C LYS A 228 14.73 28.64 -14.02
N HIS A 229 14.19 27.45 -14.26
CA HIS A 229 12.79 27.14 -13.96
C HIS A 229 12.50 27.22 -12.46
N TRP A 230 13.33 26.62 -11.61
CA TRP A 230 13.18 26.68 -10.16
C TRP A 230 13.30 28.11 -9.63
N THR A 231 14.26 28.88 -10.12
CA THR A 231 14.42 30.30 -9.73
C THR A 231 13.16 31.11 -10.04
N LYS A 232 12.55 30.90 -11.21
CA LYS A 232 11.28 31.55 -11.59
C LYS A 232 10.17 31.18 -10.61
N CYS A 233 10.03 29.91 -10.27
CA CYS A 233 8.97 29.44 -9.38
C CYS A 233 9.18 29.90 -7.93
N ASP A 234 10.44 29.89 -7.44
CA ASP A 234 10.79 30.38 -6.11
C ASP A 234 10.50 31.90 -5.97
N GLN A 235 10.74 32.69 -7.03
CA GLN A 235 10.36 34.11 -7.08
C GLN A 235 8.85 34.35 -7.00
N LEU A 236 8.05 33.34 -7.40
CA LEU A 236 6.59 33.35 -7.28
C LEU A 236 6.11 32.74 -5.95
N GLY A 237 7.03 32.41 -5.03
CA GLY A 237 6.70 31.78 -3.74
C GLY A 237 6.27 30.32 -3.86
N LEU A 238 6.70 29.62 -4.92
CA LEU A 238 6.37 28.22 -5.18
C LEU A 238 7.62 27.35 -5.02
N PRO A 239 7.76 26.61 -3.90
CA PRO A 239 8.85 25.66 -3.72
C PRO A 239 8.91 24.67 -4.89
N SER A 240 10.14 24.43 -5.37
CA SER A 240 10.34 23.74 -6.65
C SER A 240 11.50 22.76 -6.68
N THR A 241 12.47 22.90 -5.78
CA THR A 241 13.70 22.12 -5.79
C THR A 241 13.45 20.62 -5.58
N PHE A 242 14.34 19.82 -6.13
CA PHE A 242 14.28 18.37 -5.98
C PHE A 242 14.52 17.95 -4.53
N HIS A 243 13.64 17.10 -4.00
CA HIS A 243 13.84 16.41 -2.74
C HIS A 243 13.44 14.94 -2.88
N LEU A 244 14.38 14.04 -2.59
CA LEU A 244 14.12 12.62 -2.38
C LEU A 244 14.35 12.32 -0.90
N SER A 245 13.36 11.70 -0.27
CA SER A 245 13.44 11.25 1.13
C SER A 245 14.62 10.30 1.36
N ALA A 246 15.21 10.34 2.56
CA ALA A 246 16.29 9.43 2.92
C ALA A 246 15.88 7.94 2.93
N LEU A 247 14.57 7.67 3.10
CA LEU A 247 14.01 6.33 3.02
C LEU A 247 13.70 5.91 1.56
N GLY A 248 13.63 6.87 0.64
CA GLY A 248 13.24 6.65 -0.76
C GLY A 248 11.74 6.41 -0.94
N ASP A 249 10.92 6.65 0.08
CA ASP A 249 9.47 6.43 0.08
C ASP A 249 8.70 7.57 -0.58
N TYR A 250 9.25 8.80 -0.63
CA TYR A 250 8.67 9.90 -1.40
C TYR A 250 9.72 10.78 -2.09
N ARG A 251 9.28 11.45 -3.16
CA ARG A 251 10.01 12.53 -3.86
C ARG A 251 9.07 13.66 -4.23
N VAL A 252 9.53 14.90 -4.10
CA VAL A 252 8.86 16.08 -4.64
C VAL A 252 9.83 16.93 -5.47
N ALA A 253 9.38 17.42 -6.63
CA ALA A 253 10.12 18.35 -7.47
C ALA A 253 9.18 19.02 -8.48
N ARG A 254 9.37 20.31 -8.78
CA ARG A 254 8.63 20.99 -9.85
C ARG A 254 9.44 20.94 -11.14
N MET A 255 8.96 20.20 -12.12
CA MET A 255 9.66 19.99 -13.38
C MET A 255 9.04 20.82 -14.51
N PRO A 256 9.85 21.44 -15.39
CA PRO A 256 9.34 22.14 -16.56
C PRO A 256 8.68 21.17 -17.55
N LEU A 257 7.63 21.64 -18.22
CA LEU A 257 7.05 20.98 -19.40
C LEU A 257 7.80 21.41 -20.67
N ILE A 258 7.68 20.64 -21.74
CA ILE A 258 8.28 20.96 -23.05
C ILE A 258 7.40 21.93 -23.86
N GLY A 259 8.01 22.67 -24.79
CA GLY A 259 7.31 23.57 -25.70
C GLY A 259 6.73 24.81 -25.02
N ALA A 260 5.49 25.21 -25.38
CA ALA A 260 4.76 26.29 -24.70
C ALA A 260 4.39 25.93 -23.25
N GLY A 261 4.22 24.63 -22.97
CA GLY A 261 4.39 23.99 -21.66
C GLY A 261 3.56 24.55 -20.50
N GLU A 262 2.29 24.89 -20.71
CA GLU A 262 1.41 25.36 -19.63
C GLU A 262 0.71 24.20 -18.91
N SER A 263 0.25 23.20 -19.66
CA SER A 263 -0.55 22.10 -19.08
C SER A 263 -0.55 20.83 -19.94
N PHE A 264 -1.08 19.74 -19.40
CA PHE A 264 -1.24 18.45 -20.09
C PHE A 264 -2.46 18.45 -21.01
N THR A 265 -2.35 19.17 -22.13
CA THR A 265 -3.39 19.20 -23.17
C THR A 265 -2.76 18.97 -24.54
N MET A 266 -3.58 18.59 -25.52
CA MET A 266 -3.12 18.39 -26.90
C MET A 266 -2.51 19.65 -27.53
N SER A 267 -2.90 20.83 -27.04
CA SER A 267 -2.36 22.13 -27.47
C SER A 267 -1.18 22.63 -26.63
N GLY A 268 -0.93 22.03 -25.46
CA GLY A 268 0.03 22.50 -24.47
C GLY A 268 -0.39 23.76 -23.70
N LYS A 269 -1.62 24.25 -23.91
CA LYS A 269 -2.24 25.37 -23.18
C LYS A 269 -3.02 24.88 -21.97
N VAL A 270 -3.32 25.77 -21.02
CA VAL A 270 -4.14 25.44 -19.85
C VAL A 270 -5.46 24.77 -20.24
N ALA A 271 -5.83 23.73 -19.49
CA ALA A 271 -7.13 23.08 -19.57
C ALA A 271 -8.21 23.88 -18.83
N CYS A 272 -7.83 24.57 -17.75
CA CYS A 272 -8.72 25.44 -16.97
C CYS A 272 -8.25 26.90 -16.94
N GLN A 273 -9.17 27.84 -17.18
CA GLN A 273 -8.88 29.27 -17.12
C GLN A 273 -8.63 29.78 -15.69
N LYS A 274 -9.12 29.08 -14.66
CA LYS A 274 -8.85 29.42 -13.25
C LYS A 274 -7.61 28.69 -12.76
N ASN A 275 -6.61 29.46 -12.33
CA ASN A 275 -5.43 28.87 -11.69
C ASN A 275 -5.77 28.28 -10.32
N MET A 276 -5.05 27.23 -9.96
CA MET A 276 -5.05 26.62 -8.64
C MET A 276 -4.17 27.45 -7.68
N PRO A 277 -2.87 27.67 -7.95
CA PRO A 277 -2.10 28.69 -7.22
C PRO A 277 -2.52 30.12 -7.52
N VAL A 278 -2.43 30.99 -6.53
CA VAL A 278 -2.75 32.42 -6.66
C VAL A 278 -1.55 33.19 -7.24
N VAL A 279 -1.22 32.87 -8.50
CA VAL A 279 -0.16 33.53 -9.27
C VAL A 279 -0.63 33.80 -10.70
N ASP A 280 -0.17 34.89 -11.29
CA ASP A 280 -0.43 35.24 -12.70
C ASP A 280 0.64 34.64 -13.61
N GLU A 281 0.75 33.32 -13.57
CA GLU A 281 1.72 32.54 -14.35
C GLU A 281 1.07 31.20 -14.72
N ARG A 282 1.22 30.79 -15.99
CA ARG A 282 0.63 29.54 -16.51
C ARG A 282 1.68 28.46 -16.75
N SER A 283 2.89 28.84 -17.14
CA SER A 283 4.00 27.91 -17.39
C SER A 283 4.78 27.66 -16.09
N LEU A 284 4.10 27.02 -15.13
CA LEU A 284 4.66 26.58 -13.84
C LEU A 284 5.23 25.15 -13.90
N GLY A 285 5.15 24.49 -15.05
CA GLY A 285 5.51 23.09 -15.18
C GLY A 285 4.55 22.19 -14.38
N SER A 286 5.05 21.01 -14.00
CA SER A 286 4.33 20.05 -13.18
C SER A 286 5.08 19.82 -11.88
N LEU A 287 4.43 20.04 -10.74
CA LEU A 287 4.90 19.52 -9.46
C LEU A 287 4.69 18.01 -9.45
N LEU A 288 5.78 17.25 -9.52
CA LEU A 288 5.78 15.80 -9.41
C LEU A 288 5.89 15.41 -7.94
N LEU A 289 4.96 14.58 -7.47
CA LEU A 289 4.99 13.99 -6.14
C LEU A 289 4.67 12.51 -6.25
N PHE A 290 5.59 11.64 -5.84
CA PHE A 290 5.24 10.26 -5.51
C PHE A 290 5.38 10.03 -4.02
N HIS A 291 4.54 9.13 -3.49
CA HIS A 291 4.68 8.55 -2.17
C HIS A 291 4.31 7.06 -2.26
N TYR A 292 5.31 6.20 -2.13
CA TYR A 292 5.13 4.77 -2.16
C TYR A 292 4.34 4.28 -0.94
N PRO A 293 3.51 3.25 -1.08
CA PRO A 293 3.39 2.37 -2.26
C PRO A 293 2.40 2.85 -3.33
N ASN A 294 1.56 3.85 -3.08
CA ASN A 294 0.27 3.90 -3.77
C ASN A 294 -0.10 5.21 -4.50
N THR A 295 0.81 6.17 -4.64
CA THR A 295 0.47 7.40 -5.37
C THR A 295 1.63 8.04 -6.12
N TRP A 296 1.32 8.55 -7.31
CA TRP A 296 2.06 9.60 -8.00
C TRP A 296 1.08 10.72 -8.40
N ASN A 297 1.58 11.94 -8.56
CA ASN A 297 0.74 13.12 -8.71
C ASN A 297 1.44 14.19 -9.54
N HIS A 298 0.61 14.96 -10.25
CA HIS A 298 1.01 16.11 -11.04
C HIS A 298 0.17 17.32 -10.65
N PHE A 299 0.79 18.38 -10.17
CA PHE A 299 0.10 19.64 -9.87
C PHE A 299 0.60 20.75 -10.78
N LEU A 300 -0.27 21.22 -11.66
CA LEU A 300 0.01 22.24 -12.67
C LEU A 300 -0.51 23.61 -12.21
N ALA A 301 -0.45 24.62 -13.09
CA ALA A 301 -0.98 25.94 -12.79
C ALA A 301 -2.51 25.97 -12.72
N ASP A 302 -3.18 25.19 -13.57
CA ASP A 302 -4.62 25.27 -13.82
C ASP A 302 -5.44 24.13 -13.22
N HIS A 303 -4.83 22.96 -13.05
CA HIS A 303 -5.47 21.79 -12.46
C HIS A 303 -4.42 20.85 -11.84
N ALA A 304 -4.89 19.82 -11.14
CA ALA A 304 -4.04 18.72 -10.69
C ALA A 304 -4.58 17.37 -11.19
N VAL A 305 -3.67 16.43 -11.41
CA VAL A 305 -3.98 15.04 -11.76
C VAL A 305 -3.32 14.14 -10.71
N THR A 306 -4.14 13.38 -10.00
CA THR A 306 -3.70 12.57 -8.86
C THR A 306 -4.03 11.11 -9.11
N PHE A 307 -3.15 10.21 -8.68
CA PHE A 307 -3.24 8.78 -8.96
C PHE A 307 -3.20 7.99 -7.66
N ASN A 308 -4.06 7.00 -7.56
CA ASN A 308 -4.10 6.02 -6.47
C ASN A 308 -3.99 4.61 -7.06
N VAL A 309 -3.06 3.83 -6.53
CA VAL A 309 -2.81 2.42 -6.90
C VAL A 309 -3.35 1.52 -5.80
N THR A 310 -4.35 0.70 -6.13
CA THR A 310 -4.95 -0.25 -5.19
C THR A 310 -4.76 -1.68 -5.72
N PRO A 311 -3.89 -2.49 -5.10
CA PRO A 311 -3.74 -3.88 -5.49
C PRO A 311 -5.03 -4.67 -5.23
N LEU A 312 -5.46 -5.46 -6.21
CA LEU A 312 -6.65 -6.31 -6.11
C LEU A 312 -6.27 -7.76 -5.86
N ASP A 313 -5.27 -8.27 -6.58
CA ASP A 313 -4.64 -9.56 -6.34
C ASP A 313 -3.21 -9.60 -6.91
N ALA A 314 -2.63 -10.79 -7.01
CA ALA A 314 -1.25 -10.98 -7.48
C ALA A 314 -1.00 -10.46 -8.90
N THR A 315 -2.00 -10.35 -9.75
CA THR A 315 -1.85 -9.95 -11.16
C THR A 315 -2.87 -8.90 -11.59
N ARG A 316 -3.57 -8.26 -10.66
CA ARG A 316 -4.53 -7.19 -10.96
C ARG A 316 -4.39 -6.02 -10.01
N THR A 317 -4.41 -4.83 -10.60
CA THR A 317 -4.25 -3.57 -9.88
C THR A 317 -5.26 -2.56 -10.39
N GLN A 318 -5.96 -1.89 -9.49
CA GLN A 318 -6.79 -0.75 -9.84
C GLN A 318 -5.95 0.53 -9.80
N VAL A 319 -6.01 1.32 -10.86
CA VAL A 319 -5.47 2.70 -10.90
C VAL A 319 -6.65 3.65 -10.98
N THR A 320 -6.75 4.54 -9.99
CA THR A 320 -7.76 5.60 -9.94
C THR A 320 -7.11 6.95 -10.16
N THR A 321 -7.52 7.65 -11.21
CA THR A 321 -7.04 8.99 -11.56
C THR A 321 -8.13 10.01 -11.33
N LYS A 322 -7.79 11.11 -10.65
CA LYS A 322 -8.70 12.24 -10.40
C LYS A 322 -8.13 13.54 -10.95
N TRP A 323 -8.97 14.28 -11.66
CA TRP A 323 -8.68 15.63 -12.17
C TRP A 323 -9.34 16.64 -11.24
N LEU A 324 -8.53 17.51 -10.65
CA LEU A 324 -8.95 18.53 -9.70
C LEU A 324 -8.83 19.90 -10.33
N VAL A 325 -9.91 20.66 -10.31
CA VAL A 325 -9.94 22.08 -10.71
C VAL A 325 -10.41 22.92 -9.53
N HIS A 326 -10.26 24.24 -9.61
CA HIS A 326 -10.79 25.14 -8.58
C HIS A 326 -12.31 24.93 -8.42
N LYS A 327 -12.83 24.92 -7.18
CA LYS A 327 -14.26 24.65 -6.90
C LYS A 327 -15.22 25.56 -7.68
N ASP A 328 -14.80 26.81 -7.92
CA ASP A 328 -15.58 27.81 -8.65
C ASP A 328 -15.43 27.73 -10.17
N ALA A 329 -14.60 26.82 -10.71
CA ALA A 329 -14.48 26.62 -12.15
C ALA A 329 -15.75 25.95 -12.71
N ILE A 330 -16.27 26.46 -13.81
CA ILE A 330 -17.51 26.00 -14.44
C ILE A 330 -17.18 25.26 -15.74
N GLU A 331 -17.64 24.02 -15.88
CA GLU A 331 -17.51 23.25 -17.12
C GLU A 331 -18.25 23.93 -18.28
N GLY A 332 -17.65 23.95 -19.47
CA GLY A 332 -18.14 24.66 -20.64
C GLY A 332 -17.85 26.17 -20.65
N VAL A 333 -17.31 26.72 -19.55
CA VAL A 333 -16.90 28.14 -19.45
C VAL A 333 -15.41 28.26 -19.15
N ASP A 334 -14.98 27.72 -18.00
CA ASP A 334 -13.59 27.79 -17.55
C ASP A 334 -12.77 26.61 -18.04
N TYR A 335 -13.39 25.46 -18.29
CA TYR A 335 -12.74 24.26 -18.83
C TYR A 335 -13.70 23.44 -19.69
N ASP A 336 -13.15 22.68 -20.63
CA ASP A 336 -13.84 21.63 -21.38
C ASP A 336 -13.39 20.27 -20.87
N LEU A 337 -14.32 19.36 -20.59
CA LEU A 337 -14.01 18.08 -19.94
C LEU A 337 -13.11 17.20 -20.81
N LYS A 338 -13.31 17.18 -22.12
CA LYS A 338 -12.47 16.41 -23.05
C LYS A 338 -11.05 16.95 -23.06
N THR A 339 -10.88 18.26 -23.20
CA THR A 339 -9.56 18.91 -23.20
C THR A 339 -8.81 18.68 -21.88
N LEU A 340 -9.53 18.67 -20.75
CA LEU A 340 -8.96 18.40 -19.42
C LEU A 340 -8.47 16.96 -19.26
N THR A 341 -9.11 15.99 -19.90
CA THR A 341 -8.94 14.57 -19.56
C THR A 341 -8.26 13.74 -20.64
N GLU A 342 -8.35 14.15 -21.92
CA GLU A 342 -7.99 13.28 -23.05
C GLU A 342 -6.54 12.79 -23.05
N VAL A 343 -5.59 13.63 -22.62
CA VAL A 343 -4.16 13.26 -22.60
C VAL A 343 -3.95 12.11 -21.63
N TRP A 344 -4.34 12.29 -20.36
CA TRP A 344 -4.12 11.29 -19.32
C TRP A 344 -5.04 10.08 -19.45
N LEU A 345 -6.23 10.21 -20.05
CA LEU A 345 -7.06 9.05 -20.38
C LEU A 345 -6.39 8.17 -21.44
N ALA A 346 -5.80 8.77 -22.47
CA ALA A 346 -5.04 8.02 -23.47
C ALA A 346 -3.77 7.41 -22.87
N THR A 347 -3.01 8.18 -22.09
CA THR A 347 -1.79 7.71 -21.42
C THR A 347 -2.06 6.54 -20.50
N ASN A 348 -3.08 6.62 -19.63
CA ASN A 348 -3.41 5.52 -18.73
C ASN A 348 -3.81 4.23 -19.48
N ASP A 349 -4.50 4.36 -20.62
CA ASP A 349 -4.87 3.19 -21.43
C ASP A 349 -3.64 2.55 -22.10
N GLN A 350 -2.70 3.39 -22.56
CA GLN A 350 -1.42 2.95 -23.13
C GLN A 350 -0.56 2.25 -22.07
N ASP A 351 -0.44 2.84 -20.87
CA ASP A 351 0.27 2.28 -19.73
C ASP A 351 -0.32 0.94 -19.31
N ARG A 352 -1.64 0.87 -19.16
CA ARG A 352 -2.35 -0.38 -18.88
C ARG A 352 -1.95 -1.47 -19.87
N TRP A 353 -2.03 -1.18 -21.18
CA TRP A 353 -1.68 -2.16 -22.19
C TRP A 353 -0.23 -2.65 -22.04
N LEU A 354 0.73 -1.76 -21.80
CA LEU A 354 2.14 -2.11 -21.57
C LEU A 354 2.31 -3.01 -20.34
N VAL A 355 1.69 -2.64 -19.22
CA VAL A 355 1.72 -3.40 -17.97
C VAL A 355 1.14 -4.81 -18.15
N GLU A 356 0.00 -4.91 -18.85
CA GLU A 356 -0.65 -6.19 -19.13
C GLU A 356 0.21 -7.09 -20.03
N GLN A 357 0.80 -6.54 -21.09
CA GLN A 357 1.71 -7.30 -21.94
C GLN A 357 2.97 -7.75 -21.16
N ASN A 358 3.49 -6.90 -20.28
CA ASN A 358 4.63 -7.23 -19.45
C ASN A 358 4.29 -8.36 -18.46
N GLN A 359 3.13 -8.30 -17.80
CA GLN A 359 2.65 -9.37 -16.92
C GLN A 359 2.49 -10.70 -17.67
N LEU A 360 1.90 -10.69 -18.88
CA LEU A 360 1.77 -11.89 -19.71
C LEU A 360 3.13 -12.49 -20.06
N GLY A 361 4.12 -11.65 -20.38
CA GLY A 361 5.50 -12.08 -20.62
C GLY A 361 6.15 -12.70 -19.38
N ILE A 362 6.03 -12.03 -18.23
CA ILE A 362 6.56 -12.49 -16.94
C ILE A 362 5.94 -13.83 -16.53
N ASN A 363 4.67 -14.08 -16.85
CA ASN A 363 4.00 -15.34 -16.51
C ASN A 363 4.59 -16.57 -17.23
N SER A 364 5.37 -16.39 -18.30
CA SER A 364 6.08 -17.49 -18.94
C SER A 364 7.11 -18.13 -17.99
N PRO A 365 7.15 -19.47 -17.83
CA PRO A 365 8.20 -20.15 -17.05
C PRO A 365 9.63 -19.90 -17.55
N ALA A 366 9.76 -19.39 -18.78
CA ALA A 366 11.04 -18.99 -19.37
C ALA A 366 11.52 -17.61 -18.92
N TYR A 367 10.66 -16.78 -18.29
CA TYR A 367 11.05 -15.47 -17.80
C TYR A 367 12.24 -15.60 -16.84
N ARG A 368 13.24 -14.76 -17.05
CA ARG A 368 14.37 -14.56 -16.15
C ARG A 368 14.53 -13.06 -15.96
N PRO A 369 14.83 -12.60 -14.73
CA PRO A 369 15.14 -11.20 -14.49
C PRO A 369 16.16 -10.65 -15.49
N GLY A 370 15.80 -9.54 -16.14
CA GLY A 370 16.66 -8.78 -17.04
C GLY A 370 17.24 -7.54 -16.35
N PRO A 371 18.39 -7.01 -16.82
CA PRO A 371 19.01 -5.82 -16.27
C PRO A 371 18.21 -4.56 -16.64
N TYR A 372 18.10 -3.63 -15.69
CA TYR A 372 17.60 -2.28 -15.95
C TYR A 372 18.68 -1.40 -16.58
N SER A 373 18.25 -0.46 -17.40
CA SER A 373 19.02 0.66 -17.89
C SER A 373 19.39 1.60 -16.75
N LEU A 374 20.69 1.73 -16.46
CA LEU A 374 21.18 2.64 -15.41
C LEU A 374 20.93 4.12 -15.73
N VAL A 375 20.58 4.45 -16.98
CA VAL A 375 20.31 5.81 -17.43
C VAL A 375 18.82 6.09 -17.48
N HIS A 376 18.03 5.17 -18.02
CA HIS A 376 16.61 5.41 -18.30
C HIS A 376 15.67 4.85 -17.21
N GLU A 377 16.15 3.95 -16.35
CA GLU A 377 15.34 3.22 -15.37
C GLU A 377 15.90 3.39 -13.94
N ASP A 378 16.59 4.50 -13.67
CA ASP A 378 17.10 4.82 -12.33
C ASP A 378 15.97 4.92 -11.29
N GLY A 379 14.82 5.46 -11.68
CA GLY A 379 13.60 5.52 -10.88
C GLY A 379 13.01 4.13 -10.60
N VAL A 380 13.09 3.21 -11.56
CA VAL A 380 12.64 1.81 -11.40
C VAL A 380 13.54 1.09 -10.40
N ILE A 381 14.86 1.21 -10.58
CA ILE A 381 15.87 0.66 -9.66
C ILE A 381 15.60 1.17 -8.23
N GLN A 382 15.37 2.48 -8.09
CA GLN A 382 15.10 3.12 -6.81
C GLN A 382 13.81 2.62 -6.15
N PHE A 383 12.72 2.48 -6.91
CA PHE A 383 11.48 1.90 -6.40
C PHE A 383 11.67 0.47 -5.91
N ILE A 384 12.36 -0.35 -6.70
CA ILE A 384 12.57 -1.76 -6.37
C ILE A 384 13.53 -1.90 -5.18
N ASP A 385 14.55 -1.06 -5.07
CA ASP A 385 15.40 -0.95 -3.87
C ASP A 385 14.59 -0.59 -2.62
N TRP A 386 13.72 0.42 -2.71
CA TRP A 386 12.80 0.78 -1.63
C TRP A 386 11.92 -0.40 -1.23
N TYR A 387 11.25 -1.04 -2.20
CA TYR A 387 10.35 -2.17 -1.96
C TYR A 387 11.07 -3.31 -1.23
N CYS A 388 12.24 -3.73 -1.71
CA CYS A 388 12.97 -4.83 -1.09
C CYS A 388 13.48 -4.46 0.31
N LYS A 389 13.93 -3.22 0.52
CA LYS A 389 14.38 -2.75 1.84
C LYS A 389 13.21 -2.69 2.84
N ALA A 390 12.09 -2.10 2.44
CA ALA A 390 10.89 -2.01 3.27
C ALA A 390 10.35 -3.41 3.63
N THR A 391 10.33 -4.31 2.64
CA THR A 391 9.93 -5.70 2.84
C THR A 391 10.87 -6.44 3.79
N ALA A 392 12.19 -6.31 3.63
CA ALA A 392 13.16 -6.94 4.52
C ALA A 392 13.01 -6.45 5.97
N GLN A 393 12.85 -5.14 6.17
CA GLN A 393 12.63 -4.55 7.48
C GLN A 393 11.32 -5.04 8.14
N ALA A 394 10.23 -5.13 7.38
CA ALA A 394 8.97 -5.66 7.90
C ALA A 394 9.11 -7.13 8.36
N LEU A 395 9.83 -7.95 7.59
CA LEU A 395 10.09 -9.35 7.93
C LEU A 395 10.97 -9.50 9.18
N GLU A 396 11.94 -8.61 9.39
CA GLU A 396 12.77 -8.58 10.61
C GLU A 396 11.95 -8.15 11.84
N MET A 397 11.10 -7.14 11.70
CA MET A 397 10.23 -6.68 12.80
C MET A 397 9.25 -7.78 13.24
N ALA A 398 8.68 -8.52 12.29
CA ALA A 398 7.78 -9.64 12.58
C ALA A 398 8.48 -10.75 13.38
N GLU A 399 9.74 -11.04 13.07
CA GLU A 399 10.57 -12.03 13.78
C GLU A 399 10.85 -11.59 15.22
N VAL A 400 11.21 -10.32 15.43
CA VAL A 400 11.43 -9.76 16.77
C VAL A 400 10.13 -9.77 17.60
N ALA A 401 8.99 -9.44 16.98
CA ALA A 401 7.70 -9.51 17.65
C ALA A 401 7.33 -10.94 18.04
N SER A 402 7.54 -11.91 17.14
CA SER A 402 7.34 -13.34 17.41
C SER A 402 8.20 -13.81 18.58
N ALA A 403 9.51 -13.52 18.55
CA ALA A 403 10.44 -13.90 19.61
C ALA A 403 10.08 -13.26 20.97
N LYS A 404 9.61 -12.00 20.97
CA LYS A 404 9.09 -11.35 22.19
C LYS A 404 7.81 -12.00 22.69
N SER A 405 6.88 -12.38 21.81
CA SER A 405 5.65 -13.06 22.21
C SER A 405 5.94 -14.45 22.80
N GLU A 406 6.88 -15.19 22.22
CA GLU A 406 7.37 -16.47 22.76
C GLU A 406 8.06 -16.28 24.12
N ALA A 407 8.86 -15.22 24.29
CA ALA A 407 9.48 -14.88 25.56
C ALA A 407 8.44 -14.42 26.62
N ILE A 408 7.40 -13.69 26.24
CA ILE A 408 6.30 -13.29 27.14
C ILE A 408 5.48 -14.51 27.57
N ILE A 409 5.25 -15.47 26.68
CA ILE A 409 4.66 -16.77 27.01
C ILE A 409 5.59 -17.58 27.96
N GLN A 410 6.91 -17.37 27.89
CA GLN A 410 7.87 -17.98 28.82
C GLN A 410 7.95 -17.31 30.21
N PHE A 411 7.29 -16.17 30.45
CA PHE A 411 7.23 -15.51 31.77
C PHE A 411 5.83 -15.58 32.41
N GLN A 412 5.29 -16.80 32.53
CA GLN A 412 4.40 -17.20 33.62
C GLN A 412 4.77 -18.61 34.08
N ASN A 413 6.03 -18.80 34.49
CA ASN A 413 6.48 -19.97 35.23
C ASN A 413 7.08 -19.53 36.59
N PRO A 414 6.91 -20.33 37.65
CA PRO A 414 6.56 -19.90 38.99
C PRO A 414 7.81 -19.92 39.88
N SER A 415 8.81 -19.09 39.55
CA SER A 415 10.06 -19.05 40.31
C SER A 415 9.98 -18.24 41.62
N THR A 416 8.81 -17.72 41.99
CA THR A 416 8.54 -17.15 43.33
C THR A 416 7.82 -18.11 44.30
N CYS A 417 7.51 -19.35 43.89
CA CYS A 417 7.11 -20.40 44.84
C CYS A 417 8.35 -21.18 45.29
N GLN A 418 8.94 -20.75 46.41
CA GLN A 418 9.67 -21.67 47.26
C GLN A 418 8.72 -22.79 47.73
N GLU A 419 9.31 -23.98 47.88
CA GLU A 419 8.80 -25.19 48.54
C GLU A 419 8.15 -26.31 47.69
N THR A 420 8.91 -27.41 47.70
CA THR A 420 8.50 -28.83 47.68
C THR A 420 8.10 -29.49 46.36
N VAL A 421 9.04 -30.33 45.93
CA VAL A 421 8.89 -31.44 45.00
C VAL A 421 7.72 -32.33 45.43
N SER A 422 6.60 -32.30 44.71
CA SER A 422 5.76 -33.47 44.38
C SER A 422 4.45 -33.02 43.73
N ASN A 423 4.33 -33.20 42.40
CA ASN A 423 3.11 -33.65 41.70
C ASN A 423 3.18 -33.31 40.19
N LYS A 424 3.87 -34.19 39.45
CA LYS A 424 3.86 -34.26 37.98
C LYS A 424 2.59 -34.85 37.28
N PRO A 425 1.51 -35.36 37.90
CA PRO A 425 0.44 -36.00 37.12
C PRO A 425 -0.66 -35.08 36.56
N ALA A 426 -0.74 -33.79 36.92
CA ALA A 426 -1.91 -32.97 36.58
C ALA A 426 -1.91 -32.34 35.17
N LEU A 427 -0.74 -32.23 34.52
CA LEU A 427 -0.58 -31.62 33.19
C LEU A 427 -0.80 -32.60 32.01
N LEU A 428 -0.98 -33.89 32.30
CA LEU A 428 -1.14 -34.95 31.29
C LEU A 428 -2.61 -35.27 30.93
N ALA A 429 -3.58 -34.68 31.63
CA ALA A 429 -5.00 -35.00 31.46
C ALA A 429 -5.75 -34.14 30.41
N SER A 430 -5.08 -33.15 29.80
CA SER A 430 -5.72 -32.19 28.87
C SER A 430 -5.31 -32.34 27.40
N MET A 431 -4.58 -33.39 27.03
CA MET A 431 -4.20 -33.62 25.63
C MET A 431 -5.24 -34.48 24.88
N PRO A 432 -5.60 -34.16 23.63
CA PRO A 432 -6.45 -35.01 22.80
C PRO A 432 -5.79 -36.38 22.54
N ASN A 433 -6.60 -37.45 22.54
CA ASN A 433 -6.20 -38.87 22.47
C ASN A 433 -5.38 -39.33 21.24
N ASN A 434 -4.99 -38.42 20.34
CA ASN A 434 -4.33 -38.76 19.07
C ASN A 434 -2.79 -38.63 19.10
N PHE A 435 -2.20 -38.22 20.23
CA PHE A 435 -0.76 -38.14 20.40
C PHE A 435 -0.27 -39.28 21.30
N LYS A 436 0.52 -40.20 20.75
CA LYS A 436 1.29 -41.16 21.54
C LYS A 436 2.78 -40.89 21.37
N LEU A 437 3.47 -40.67 22.50
CA LEU A 437 4.93 -40.66 22.54
C LEU A 437 5.42 -42.10 22.33
N SER A 438 6.06 -42.41 21.20
CA SER A 438 6.74 -43.70 20.99
C SER A 438 8.25 -43.56 21.11
N GLN A 439 8.77 -44.19 22.15
CA GLN A 439 10.15 -44.59 22.47
C GLN A 439 11.34 -43.89 21.79
N THR A 440 12.14 -43.27 22.65
CA THR A 440 13.55 -42.91 22.52
C THR A 440 14.38 -44.05 21.91
N ARG A 441 15.05 -43.79 20.78
CA ARG A 441 16.21 -44.59 20.34
C ARG A 441 17.49 -43.79 20.57
N THR A 442 18.35 -44.31 21.42
CA THR A 442 19.70 -43.79 21.66
C THR A 442 20.61 -44.13 20.48
N SER A 443 21.16 -43.09 19.83
CA SER A 443 22.35 -43.22 18.96
C SER A 443 23.59 -42.81 19.77
N PRO A 444 24.73 -43.52 19.74
CA PRO A 444 25.85 -43.24 20.63
C PRO A 444 26.70 -42.00 20.29
N GLN A 445 26.31 -41.15 19.34
CA GLN A 445 27.23 -40.11 18.81
C GLN A 445 26.69 -38.68 18.65
N VAL A 446 25.49 -38.32 19.11
CA VAL A 446 25.04 -36.92 19.08
C VAL A 446 24.23 -36.60 20.34
N ALA A 447 24.44 -35.41 20.91
CA ALA A 447 23.66 -34.88 22.03
C ALA A 447 22.15 -34.95 21.75
N THR A 448 21.37 -35.21 22.80
CA THR A 448 19.93 -35.46 22.76
C THR A 448 19.14 -34.26 22.21
N THR A 449 18.71 -34.35 20.96
CA THR A 449 17.65 -33.51 20.40
C THR A 449 16.36 -34.35 20.34
N GLU A 450 15.29 -33.90 20.98
CA GLU A 450 13.98 -34.55 20.91
C GLU A 450 13.35 -34.27 19.52
N PHE A 451 12.90 -35.32 18.83
CA PHE A 451 12.17 -35.21 17.55
C PHE A 451 10.71 -35.65 17.74
N LEU A 452 9.79 -34.92 17.10
CA LEU A 452 8.38 -35.29 17.03
C LEU A 452 8.15 -36.20 15.83
N TYR A 453 7.70 -37.43 16.06
CA TYR A 453 7.32 -38.37 15.01
C TYR A 453 5.80 -38.45 14.90
N LEU A 454 5.28 -38.38 13.67
CA LEU A 454 3.88 -38.69 13.35
C LEU A 454 3.79 -40.16 12.93
N ASP A 455 3.09 -40.98 13.71
CA ASP A 455 2.85 -42.39 13.43
C ASP A 455 1.50 -42.57 12.73
N GLN A 456 1.47 -43.01 11.46
CA GLN A 456 0.95 -44.34 11.07
C GLN A 456 0.80 -44.56 9.55
N ARG A 457 1.42 -45.67 9.12
CA ARG A 457 0.95 -46.71 8.15
C ARG A 457 0.72 -46.35 6.66
N LEU A 458 1.81 -46.58 5.89
CA LEU A 458 1.92 -46.89 4.44
C LEU A 458 2.06 -45.70 3.45
N PRO A 459 2.75 -45.90 2.30
CA PRO A 459 3.95 -45.13 1.94
C PRO A 459 3.67 -43.92 1.04
N TRP A 460 4.44 -42.85 1.24
CA TRP A 460 4.47 -41.70 0.35
C TRP A 460 5.72 -41.73 -0.54
N ASP A 461 5.46 -41.96 -1.83
CA ASP A 461 6.36 -42.07 -3.00
C ASP A 461 7.45 -43.15 -3.01
N ALA A 462 7.88 -43.51 -4.22
CA ALA A 462 8.78 -44.62 -4.50
C ALA A 462 10.25 -44.33 -4.13
N GLN A 463 10.54 -43.22 -3.46
CA GLN A 463 11.90 -42.76 -3.18
C GLN A 463 12.25 -42.65 -1.69
N ASN A 464 11.30 -42.85 -0.75
CA ASN A 464 11.60 -42.87 0.70
C ASN A 464 12.42 -41.63 1.16
N GLU A 465 12.18 -40.45 0.56
CA GLU A 465 12.94 -39.25 0.95
C GLU A 465 12.46 -38.74 2.32
N LEU A 466 13.42 -38.47 3.22
CA LEU A 466 13.14 -37.86 4.51
C LEU A 466 12.65 -36.42 4.31
N LEU A 467 11.50 -36.08 4.89
CA LEU A 467 11.00 -34.72 4.94
C LEU A 467 11.67 -33.96 6.09
N GLU A 468 12.27 -32.82 5.77
CA GLU A 468 12.78 -31.89 6.76
C GLU A 468 11.69 -30.86 7.08
N VAL A 469 11.33 -30.72 8.36
CA VAL A 469 10.44 -29.64 8.81
C VAL A 469 11.25 -28.35 8.78
N MET A 470 10.93 -27.47 7.84
CA MET A 470 11.66 -26.22 7.66
C MET A 470 11.10 -25.10 8.51
N ASN A 471 9.78 -25.11 8.75
CA ASN A 471 9.12 -24.05 9.50
C ASN A 471 7.79 -24.51 10.09
N ILE A 472 7.41 -23.89 11.21
CA ILE A 472 6.11 -24.03 11.85
C ILE A 472 5.57 -22.61 12.07
N ILE A 473 4.48 -22.26 11.40
CA ILE A 473 3.86 -20.94 11.48
C ILE A 473 2.65 -21.04 12.39
N LEU A 474 2.61 -20.21 13.45
CA LEU A 474 1.43 -20.04 14.29
C LEU A 474 0.49 -19.02 13.64
N GLU A 475 -0.65 -19.50 13.13
CA GLU A 475 -1.66 -18.63 12.51
C GLU A 475 -2.58 -18.02 13.58
N THR A 476 -2.86 -18.79 14.64
CA THR A 476 -3.57 -18.37 15.86
C THR A 476 -3.02 -19.20 17.05
N PRO A 477 -3.42 -18.94 18.31
CA PRO A 477 -2.99 -19.76 19.45
C PRO A 477 -3.23 -21.27 19.27
N ASP A 478 -4.25 -21.65 18.48
CA ASP A 478 -4.68 -23.04 18.29
C ASP A 478 -4.39 -23.60 16.89
N VAL A 479 -3.82 -22.81 15.98
CA VAL A 479 -3.69 -23.14 14.55
C VAL A 479 -2.23 -23.05 14.12
N LYS A 480 -1.66 -24.17 13.65
CA LYS A 480 -0.26 -24.27 13.21
C LYS A 480 -0.14 -24.78 11.77
N THR A 481 0.55 -24.05 10.91
CA THR A 481 0.90 -24.44 9.54
C THR A 481 2.31 -25.02 9.53
N PHE A 482 2.52 -26.16 8.87
CA PHE A 482 3.83 -26.79 8.75
C PHE A 482 4.37 -26.67 7.31
N CYS A 483 5.63 -26.30 7.19
CA CYS A 483 6.35 -26.26 5.92
C CYS A 483 7.41 -27.35 5.88
N PHE A 484 7.40 -28.14 4.80
CA PHE A 484 8.32 -29.25 4.61
C PHE A 484 9.17 -29.04 3.36
N ARG A 485 10.36 -29.64 3.37
CA ARG A 485 11.27 -29.71 2.23
C ARG A 485 11.73 -31.15 2.00
N THR A 486 11.75 -31.58 0.75
CA THR A 486 12.32 -32.87 0.35
C THR A 486 13.84 -32.76 0.17
N ALA A 487 14.55 -33.89 0.14
CA ALA A 487 15.98 -33.92 -0.19
C ALA A 487 16.26 -33.37 -1.60
N SER A 488 15.28 -33.50 -2.50
CA SER A 488 15.22 -32.91 -3.85
C SER A 488 14.86 -31.41 -3.91
N ASN A 489 14.75 -30.73 -2.75
CA ASN A 489 14.51 -29.28 -2.64
C ASN A 489 13.10 -28.81 -3.10
N ASN A 490 12.12 -29.71 -3.13
CA ASN A 490 10.72 -29.37 -3.36
C ASN A 490 10.06 -28.87 -2.06
N TRP A 491 9.09 -27.97 -2.17
CA TRP A 491 8.47 -27.28 -1.02
C TRP A 491 6.97 -27.56 -0.92
N PHE A 492 6.49 -27.81 0.30
CA PHE A 492 5.08 -28.06 0.60
C PHE A 492 4.66 -27.30 1.86
N SER A 493 3.45 -26.76 1.88
CA SER A 493 2.83 -26.17 3.08
C SER A 493 1.44 -26.77 3.30
N TYR A 494 1.10 -27.03 4.57
CA TYR A 494 -0.19 -27.59 4.96
C TYR A 494 -0.85 -26.71 6.01
N ALA A 495 -2.05 -26.22 5.71
CA ALA A 495 -2.88 -25.49 6.64
C ALA A 495 -3.70 -26.45 7.53
N PRO A 496 -4.10 -26.03 8.74
CA PRO A 496 -4.96 -26.86 9.59
C PRO A 496 -6.26 -27.26 8.91
N GLY A 497 -6.55 -28.57 8.92
CA GLY A 497 -7.71 -29.18 8.25
C GLY A 497 -7.42 -29.74 6.86
N GLN A 498 -6.22 -29.54 6.31
CA GLN A 498 -5.78 -30.25 5.10
C GLN A 498 -5.30 -31.66 5.46
N PHE A 499 -5.90 -32.68 4.85
CA PHE A 499 -5.47 -34.07 4.97
C PHE A 499 -4.57 -34.45 3.79
N ILE A 500 -3.55 -35.23 4.11
CA ILE A 500 -2.60 -35.86 3.18
C ILE A 500 -3.09 -37.31 3.02
N THR A 501 -3.40 -37.75 1.80
CA THR A 501 -3.71 -39.18 1.50
C THR A 501 -2.55 -39.90 0.88
#